data_AF-A0A453IXI6-F1
#
_entry.id   AF-A0A453IXI6-F1
#
_cell.length_a   1.000
_cell.length_b   1.000
_cell.length_c   1.000
_cell.angle_alpha   90.00
_cell.angle_beta   90.00
_cell.angle_gamma   90.00
#
_symmetry.space_group_name_H-M   'P 1'
#
loop_
_entity.id
_entity.type
_entity.pdbx_description
1 polymer ?
#
loop_
_entity_poly.entity_id
_entity_poly.type
_entity_poly.pdbx_seq_one_letter_code
_entity_poly.pdbx_strand_id
1 'polypeptide(L)'
;DLTLGRSLMRVGSMFVDDLKLQPPYTEARYGSVRKVFIVLKDDNAIFEGFQRWMVQNYPVDEVREIHGADHMALLSTPAELARCLADVAGKYAACIDDGVAPVPRCRY
;
A
#
# COMPACT_ATOMS: atom_id res chain seq x y z
N ASP A 1 -5.00 17.91 6.83
CA ASP A 1 -3.71 17.24 6.49
C ASP A 1 -2.57 18.24 6.27
N LEU A 2 -2.70 19.25 5.40
CA LEU A 2 -1.64 20.18 4.98
C LEU A 2 -0.98 20.96 6.12
N THR A 3 -1.78 21.51 7.04
CA THR A 3 -1.25 22.23 8.22
C THR A 3 -0.40 21.32 9.09
N LEU A 4 -0.86 20.09 9.33
CA LEU A 4 -0.12 19.10 10.11
C LEU A 4 1.18 18.70 9.40
N GLY A 5 1.12 18.47 8.09
CA GLY A 5 2.30 18.23 7.26
C GLY A 5 3.33 19.34 7.41
N ARG A 6 2.93 20.60 7.28
CA ARG A 6 3.85 21.75 7.40
C ARG A 6 4.52 21.85 8.78
N SER A 7 3.84 21.44 9.84
CA SER A 7 4.37 21.53 11.21
C SER A 7 5.29 20.37 11.60
N LEU A 8 5.10 19.19 11.01
CA LEU A 8 5.78 17.95 11.44
C LEU A 8 6.72 17.35 10.40
N MET A 9 6.61 17.73 9.13
CA MET A 9 7.47 17.20 8.08
C MET A 9 8.94 17.55 8.34
N ARG A 10 9.80 16.57 8.10
CA ARG A 10 11.26 16.70 8.13
C ARG A 10 11.81 16.41 6.74
N VAL A 11 13.01 16.90 6.48
CA VAL A 11 13.71 16.57 5.24
C VAL A 11 13.94 15.06 5.16
N GLY A 12 13.62 14.46 4.03
CA GLY A 12 13.84 13.05 3.73
C GLY A 12 14.38 12.86 2.32
N SER A 13 14.77 11.64 1.99
CA SER A 13 15.24 11.23 0.66
C SER A 13 14.50 9.96 0.23
N MET A 14 14.26 9.81 -1.07
CA MET A 14 13.75 8.57 -1.65
C MET A 14 14.87 7.54 -1.92
N PHE A 15 16.14 7.88 -1.64
CA PHE A 15 17.30 7.00 -1.82
C PHE A 15 17.43 6.42 -3.24
N VAL A 16 17.03 7.19 -4.26
CA VAL A 16 16.91 6.70 -5.64
C VAL A 16 18.24 6.16 -6.18
N ASP A 17 19.36 6.82 -5.90
CA ASP A 17 20.66 6.38 -6.40
C ASP A 17 21.17 5.12 -5.71
N ASP A 18 20.91 4.97 -4.41
CA ASP A 18 21.23 3.75 -3.66
C ASP A 18 20.36 2.57 -4.13
N LEU A 19 19.07 2.82 -4.38
CA LEU A 19 18.12 1.80 -4.85
C LEU A 19 18.50 1.25 -6.23
N LYS A 20 19.06 2.08 -7.13
CA LYS A 20 19.55 1.61 -8.44
C LYS A 20 20.68 0.58 -8.33
N LEU A 21 21.43 0.60 -7.24
CA LEU A 21 22.54 -0.33 -6.99
C LEU A 21 22.06 -1.65 -6.36
N GLN A 22 20.84 -1.69 -5.85
CA GLN A 22 20.29 -2.90 -5.22
C GLN A 22 19.81 -3.90 -6.28
N PRO A 23 19.94 -5.21 -6.01
CA PRO A 23 19.35 -6.22 -6.88
C PRO A 23 17.82 -6.11 -6.89
N PRO A 24 17.16 -6.46 -8.01
CA PRO A 24 15.71 -6.46 -8.06
C PRO A 24 15.12 -7.48 -7.08
N TYR A 25 13.88 -7.21 -6.65
CA TYR A 25 13.13 -8.15 -5.84
C TYR A 25 12.84 -9.47 -6.59
N THR A 26 12.69 -10.57 -5.85
CA THR A 26 12.51 -11.90 -6.42
C THR A 26 11.12 -12.47 -6.17
N GLU A 27 10.68 -13.35 -7.07
CA GLU A 27 9.39 -14.05 -6.95
C GLU A 27 9.32 -14.91 -5.69
N ALA A 28 10.40 -15.62 -5.38
CA ALA A 28 10.47 -16.48 -4.19
C ALA A 28 10.35 -15.73 -2.85
N ARG A 29 10.49 -14.41 -2.85
CA ARG A 29 10.34 -13.57 -1.64
C ARG A 29 9.24 -12.53 -1.83
N TYR A 30 9.55 -11.40 -2.43
CA TYR A 30 8.59 -10.31 -2.61
C TYR A 30 7.41 -10.72 -3.51
N GLY A 31 7.63 -11.54 -4.53
CA GLY A 31 6.54 -12.06 -5.35
C GLY A 31 5.56 -12.94 -4.57
N SER A 32 6.08 -13.73 -3.62
CA SER A 32 5.29 -14.72 -2.85
C SER A 32 4.21 -14.13 -1.93
N VAL A 33 4.31 -12.85 -1.58
CA VAL A 33 3.30 -12.21 -0.71
C VAL A 33 2.13 -11.69 -1.53
N ARG A 34 0.92 -11.84 -0.99
CA ARG A 34 -0.28 -11.20 -1.52
C ARG A 34 -0.18 -9.69 -1.39
N LYS A 35 -0.59 -8.96 -2.42
CA LYS A 35 -0.51 -7.50 -2.53
C LYS A 35 -1.90 -6.95 -2.77
N VAL A 36 -2.25 -5.93 -2.01
CA VAL A 36 -3.48 -5.15 -2.21
C VAL A 36 -3.08 -3.71 -2.42
N PHE A 37 -3.60 -3.10 -3.47
CA PHE A 37 -3.39 -1.68 -3.76
C PHE A 37 -4.68 -0.90 -3.48
N ILE A 38 -4.61 0.18 -2.72
CA ILE A 38 -5.75 1.05 -2.44
C ILE A 38 -5.57 2.33 -3.25
N VAL A 39 -6.40 2.52 -4.27
CA VAL A 39 -6.41 3.73 -5.09
C VAL A 39 -7.11 4.86 -4.34
N LEU A 40 -6.41 5.98 -4.20
CA LEU A 40 -6.93 7.19 -3.56
C LEU A 40 -7.35 8.16 -4.66
N LYS A 41 -8.65 8.39 -4.80
CA LYS A 41 -9.23 9.04 -5.99
C LYS A 41 -8.94 10.53 -6.09
N ASP A 42 -8.69 11.19 -4.96
CA ASP A 42 -8.46 12.63 -4.87
C ASP A 42 -7.00 12.95 -4.48
N ASP A 43 -6.08 12.00 -4.70
CA ASP A 43 -4.65 12.19 -4.48
C ASP A 43 -4.05 13.11 -5.55
N ASN A 44 -3.50 14.24 -5.09
CA ASN A 44 -2.84 15.24 -5.93
C ASN A 44 -1.30 15.13 -5.95
N ALA A 45 -0.71 14.25 -5.13
CA ALA A 45 0.73 13.96 -5.13
C ALA A 45 1.05 12.77 -6.04
N ILE A 46 0.21 11.73 -6.00
CA ILE A 46 0.30 10.53 -6.85
C ILE A 46 -1.06 10.40 -7.55
N PHE A 47 -1.24 11.09 -8.67
CA PHE A 47 -2.54 11.15 -9.35
C PHE A 47 -3.07 9.77 -9.74
N GLU A 48 -4.40 9.62 -9.78
CA GLU A 48 -5.06 8.33 -10.04
C GLU A 48 -4.48 7.62 -11.28
N GLY A 49 -4.30 8.34 -12.39
CA GLY A 49 -3.75 7.76 -13.61
C GLY A 49 -2.39 7.08 -13.41
N PHE A 50 -1.52 7.65 -12.57
CA PHE A 50 -0.24 7.04 -12.24
C PHE A 50 -0.41 5.83 -11.32
N GLN A 51 -1.30 5.88 -10.33
CA GLN A 51 -1.64 4.73 -9.49
C GLN A 51 -2.15 3.55 -10.33
N ARG A 52 -3.02 3.81 -11.32
CA ARG A 52 -3.52 2.79 -12.26
C ARG A 52 -2.41 2.24 -13.13
N TRP A 53 -1.55 3.12 -13.64
CA TRP A 53 -0.37 2.69 -14.39
C TRP A 53 0.54 1.79 -13.55
N MET A 54 0.78 2.10 -12.27
CA MET A 54 1.56 1.24 -11.37
C MET A 54 0.95 -0.16 -11.25
N VAL A 55 -0.36 -0.25 -11.02
CA VAL A 55 -1.07 -1.54 -10.92
C VAL A 55 -1.03 -2.32 -12.23
N GLN A 56 -1.13 -1.66 -13.37
CA GLN A 56 -1.04 -2.32 -14.68
C GLN A 56 0.35 -2.88 -14.96
N ASN A 57 1.41 -2.17 -14.54
CA ASN A 57 2.79 -2.61 -14.75
C ASN A 57 3.26 -3.64 -13.72
N TYR A 58 2.71 -3.57 -12.51
CA TYR A 58 3.00 -4.48 -11.40
C TYR A 58 1.68 -5.00 -10.82
N PRO A 59 1.10 -6.05 -11.43
CA PRO A 59 -0.18 -6.59 -11.02
C PRO A 59 -0.21 -7.00 -9.54
N VAL A 60 -1.34 -6.74 -8.91
CA VAL A 60 -1.62 -7.07 -7.51
C VAL A 60 -2.84 -7.98 -7.44
N ASP A 61 -3.02 -8.69 -6.33
CA ASP A 61 -4.13 -9.64 -6.14
C ASP A 61 -5.50 -8.94 -6.02
N GLU A 62 -5.51 -7.71 -5.52
CA GLU A 62 -6.73 -6.94 -5.32
C GLU A 62 -6.46 -5.44 -5.40
N VAL A 63 -7.39 -4.74 -6.05
CA VAL A 63 -7.42 -3.27 -6.09
C VAL A 63 -8.67 -2.81 -5.38
N ARG A 64 -8.51 -1.89 -4.44
CA ARG A 64 -9.61 -1.19 -3.77
C ARG A 64 -9.54 0.30 -4.09
N GLU A 65 -10.62 1.01 -3.85
CA GLU A 65 -10.71 2.43 -4.16
C GLU A 65 -11.37 3.17 -3.01
N ILE A 66 -10.84 4.35 -2.67
CA ILE A 66 -11.44 5.25 -1.70
C ILE A 66 -11.67 6.60 -2.38
N HIS A 67 -12.94 6.97 -2.50
CA HIS A 67 -13.38 8.29 -2.96
C HIS A 67 -13.28 9.30 -1.81
N GLY A 68 -12.94 10.56 -2.09
CA GLY A 68 -12.76 11.58 -1.05
C GLY A 68 -11.38 11.54 -0.38
N ALA A 69 -10.56 10.52 -0.66
CA ALA A 69 -9.24 10.37 -0.06
C ALA A 69 -8.17 11.11 -0.87
N ASP A 70 -7.52 12.07 -0.23
CA ASP A 70 -6.28 12.67 -0.71
C ASP A 70 -5.07 11.76 -0.42
N HIS A 71 -3.86 12.25 -0.73
CA HIS A 71 -2.60 11.52 -0.49
C HIS A 71 -2.43 11.05 0.96
N MET A 72 -2.99 11.80 1.90
CA MET A 72 -2.91 11.55 3.34
C MET A 72 -4.21 10.88 3.81
N ALA A 73 -4.59 9.75 3.21
CA ALA A 73 -5.84 9.03 3.52
C ALA A 73 -6.07 8.75 5.02
N LEU A 74 -4.99 8.51 5.78
CA LEU A 74 -5.03 8.39 7.25
C LEU A 74 -5.53 9.65 7.98
N LEU A 75 -5.48 10.81 7.33
CA LEU A 75 -5.93 12.10 7.86
C LEU A 75 -7.23 12.57 7.19
N SER A 76 -7.39 12.38 5.88
CA SER A 76 -8.56 12.85 5.13
C SER A 76 -9.76 11.92 5.27
N THR A 77 -9.55 10.61 5.23
CA THR A 77 -10.62 9.58 5.26
C THR A 77 -10.27 8.41 6.19
N PRO A 78 -9.93 8.68 7.48
CA PRO A 78 -9.43 7.67 8.40
C PRO A 78 -10.40 6.49 8.62
N ALA A 79 -11.71 6.75 8.65
CA ALA A 79 -12.72 5.72 8.90
C ALA A 79 -12.88 4.78 7.70
N GLU A 80 -12.93 5.32 6.49
CA GLU A 80 -12.99 4.54 5.24
C GLU A 80 -11.72 3.73 5.05
N LEU A 81 -10.54 4.32 5.29
CA LEU A 81 -9.28 3.61 5.20
C LEU A 81 -9.20 2.49 6.25
N ALA A 82 -9.57 2.75 7.51
CA ALA A 82 -9.56 1.73 8.56
C ALA A 82 -10.51 0.57 8.25
N ARG A 83 -11.71 0.87 7.74
CA ARG A 83 -12.68 -0.16 7.30
C ARG A 83 -12.11 -0.98 6.15
N CYS A 84 -11.54 -0.32 5.14
CA CYS A 84 -10.90 -0.97 4.01
C CYS A 84 -9.78 -1.93 4.46
N LEU A 85 -8.91 -1.49 5.37
CA LEU A 85 -7.84 -2.34 5.93
C LEU A 85 -8.38 -3.49 6.77
N ALA A 86 -9.40 -3.26 7.59
CA ALA A 86 -10.04 -4.30 8.39
C ALA A 86 -10.70 -5.38 7.52
N ASP A 87 -11.36 -4.97 6.44
CA ASP A 87 -11.97 -5.88 5.47
C ASP A 87 -10.91 -6.72 4.72
N VAL A 88 -9.79 -6.11 4.33
CA VAL A 88 -8.63 -6.84 3.75
C VAL A 88 -8.10 -7.85 4.76
N ALA A 89 -7.89 -7.43 6.01
CA ALA A 89 -7.40 -8.31 7.06
C ALA A 89 -8.36 -9.47 7.32
N GLY A 90 -9.67 -9.21 7.43
CA GLY A 90 -10.69 -10.24 7.62
C GLY A 90 -10.73 -11.23 6.46
N LYS A 91 -10.71 -10.73 5.22
CA LYS A 91 -10.69 -11.57 4.02
C LYS A 91 -9.50 -12.53 4.00
N TYR A 92 -8.29 -12.02 4.24
CA TYR A 92 -7.07 -12.84 4.09
C TYR A 92 -6.65 -13.59 5.36
N ALA A 93 -7.18 -13.23 6.53
CA ALA A 93 -7.03 -14.02 7.75
C ALA A 93 -7.86 -15.32 7.68
N ALA A 94 -9.08 -15.26 7.13
CA ALA A 94 -9.93 -16.43 6.96
C ALA A 94 -9.35 -17.47 5.98
N CYS A 95 -8.53 -17.05 5.02
CA CYS A 95 -7.86 -17.95 4.09
C CYS A 95 -6.66 -18.73 4.69
N ILE A 96 -6.31 -18.54 5.97
CA ILE A 96 -5.24 -19.31 6.62
C ILE A 96 -5.72 -20.71 7.02
N ASP A 97 -7.04 -20.93 7.11
CA ASP A 97 -7.61 -22.23 7.48
C ASP A 97 -7.74 -23.23 6.30
N ASP A 98 -7.67 -22.76 5.05
CA ASP A 98 -7.83 -23.59 3.84
C ASP A 98 -6.49 -24.12 3.24
N GLY A 99 -5.49 -24.39 4.08
CA GLY A 99 -4.31 -25.18 3.70
C GLY A 99 -3.16 -24.43 3.00
N VAL A 100 -3.14 -23.09 3.03
CA VAL A 100 -1.94 -22.32 2.66
C VAL A 100 -1.08 -22.14 3.90
N ALA A 101 0.19 -22.58 3.84
CA ALA A 101 1.13 -22.49 4.95
C ALA A 101 1.16 -21.05 5.53
N PRO A 102 1.14 -20.90 6.87
CA PRO A 102 1.12 -19.58 7.48
C PRO A 102 2.36 -18.80 7.06
N VAL A 103 2.16 -17.53 6.68
CA VAL A 103 3.26 -16.58 6.51
C VAL A 103 4.06 -16.61 7.81
N PRO A 104 5.39 -16.87 7.78
CA PRO A 104 6.18 -16.91 8.99
C PRO A 104 6.00 -15.58 9.70
N ARG A 105 5.40 -15.61 10.90
CA ARG A 105 5.38 -14.45 11.79
C ARG A 105 6.81 -13.99 11.93
N CYS A 106 7.13 -12.79 11.42
CA CYS A 106 8.33 -12.08 11.86
C CYS A 106 8.25 -11.99 13.38
N ARG A 107 9.03 -12.80 14.07
CA ARG A 107 9.31 -12.59 15.48
C ARG A 107 10.24 -11.38 15.51
N TYR A 108 9.76 -10.30 16.11
CA TYR A 108 10.65 -9.27 16.64
C TYR A 108 11.47 -9.85 17.79
#